data_AF-A0A0G1IW00-F1
#
_entry.id   AF-A0A0G1IW00-F1
#
_cell.length_a   1.000
_cell.length_b   1.000
_cell.length_c   1.000
_cell.angle_alpha   90.00
_cell.angle_beta   90.00
_cell.angle_gamma   90.00
#
_symmetry.space_group_name_H-M   'P 1'
#
loop_
_entity.id
_entity.type
_entity.pdbx_description
1 polymer ?
#
loop_
_entity_poly.entity_id
_entity_poly.type
_entity_poly.pdbx_seq_one_letter_code
_entity_poly.pdbx_strand_id
1 'polypeptide(L)'
;MDILTLVKAAIALVAGAAAGYFLRQIIAQQRKDTLELKAKQILLDAKESAQKTLDDAKSRAEKVSEEARREQKEQEKELRKIEERLAHKDEVLEKKSAELDKETQNLQEKFEKVKSMKEQLEVIETQKREELAKVAGLTEEDAKTQIIEEVEKKHSNDILARIQKIEQFGLETLEKKARDILASIIQRVASSTASEVTVTSLTIPSDDLKGKIIGKEGRNIRAFERAAGVELIVDDTPGVIIISSFDPVRRQIAKVALENLILDGRIQPARIEEMVDKAKVEIEKIIKEAGEKAAYEVGILDIDSRLLMLVGRLRFRTSYGQNVLQHSVEMAHISGMLASELKADVGIAKKGALLHDIGKAVDHEIQGTHVEIGRRILQKFNVDHRVIQAMQSHHEEYPYETLESIIVQTADAISASRPGARRDSVENYLKRLEDLEGIANSFPVVEKSYAIQAGREIRIFVTPDKISDLEAKKLARDIADRVESELKYPGEIKVNVIRELRAIEYAR
;
A
#
# COMPACT_ATOMS: atom_id res chain seq x y z
N MET A 1 -34.33 94.33 59.98
CA MET A 1 -35.58 94.24 59.20
C MET A 1 -36.74 94.21 60.16
N ASP A 2 -37.74 95.05 59.89
CA ASP A 2 -38.91 95.30 60.73
C ASP A 2 -39.85 94.11 60.87
N ILE A 3 -40.51 94.12 62.02
CA ILE A 3 -41.32 93.04 62.57
C ILE A 3 -42.40 92.57 61.59
N LEU A 4 -43.01 93.47 60.80
CA LEU A 4 -44.06 93.11 59.83
C LEU A 4 -43.54 92.22 58.69
N THR A 5 -42.31 92.45 58.21
CA THR A 5 -41.73 91.67 57.11
C THR A 5 -41.34 90.26 57.53
N LEU A 6 -40.83 90.09 58.76
CA LEU A 6 -40.58 88.80 59.38
C LEU A 6 -41.88 88.01 59.60
N VAL A 7 -42.96 88.69 60.00
CA VAL A 7 -44.28 88.06 60.19
C VAL A 7 -44.85 87.55 58.85
N LYS A 8 -44.80 88.35 57.77
CA LYS A 8 -45.26 87.88 56.45
C LYS A 8 -44.42 86.72 55.91
N ALA A 9 -43.10 86.78 56.07
CA ALA A 9 -42.20 85.70 55.66
C ALA A 9 -42.48 84.42 56.47
N ALA A 10 -42.70 84.53 57.77
CA ALA A 10 -43.07 83.40 58.62
C ALA A 10 -44.41 82.79 58.19
N ILE A 11 -45.44 83.62 57.93
CA ILE A 11 -46.75 83.13 57.45
C ILE A 11 -46.60 82.43 56.08
N ALA A 12 -45.86 83.00 55.14
CA ALA A 12 -45.64 82.39 53.83
C ALA A 12 -44.87 81.07 53.92
N LEU A 13 -43.88 80.99 54.83
CA LEU A 13 -43.09 79.78 55.06
C LEU A 13 -43.94 78.69 55.74
N VAL A 14 -44.79 79.07 56.70
CA VAL A 14 -45.74 78.15 57.34
C VAL A 14 -46.81 77.67 56.35
N ALA A 15 -47.38 78.56 55.54
CA ALA A 15 -48.36 78.20 54.51
C ALA A 15 -47.74 77.32 53.42
N GLY A 16 -46.52 77.63 52.96
CA GLY A 16 -45.77 76.81 52.00
C GLY A 16 -45.36 75.45 52.57
N ALA A 17 -44.96 75.40 53.84
CA ALA A 17 -44.67 74.15 54.54
C ALA A 17 -45.93 73.29 54.71
N ALA A 18 -47.07 73.90 55.08
CA ALA A 18 -48.34 73.20 55.20
C ALA A 18 -48.83 72.67 53.84
N ALA A 19 -48.82 73.49 52.79
CA ALA A 19 -49.18 73.06 51.44
C ALA A 19 -48.23 71.96 50.92
N GLY A 20 -46.93 72.11 51.13
CA GLY A 20 -45.93 71.09 50.78
C GLY A 20 -46.11 69.78 51.56
N TYR A 21 -46.50 69.85 52.83
CA TYR A 21 -46.83 68.70 53.65
C TYR A 21 -48.06 67.95 53.12
N PHE A 22 -49.15 68.67 52.81
CA PHE A 22 -50.35 68.07 52.23
C PHE A 22 -50.10 67.46 50.85
N LEU A 23 -49.35 68.14 49.98
CA LEU A 23 -49.02 67.62 48.64
C LEU A 23 -48.14 66.36 48.73
N ARG A 24 -47.16 66.37 49.65
CA ARG A 24 -46.34 65.18 49.96
C ARG A 24 -47.21 64.03 50.46
N GLN A 25 -48.23 64.31 51.27
CA GLN A 25 -49.12 63.28 51.81
C GLN A 25 -50.00 62.64 50.73
N ILE A 26 -50.51 63.42 49.78
CA ILE A 26 -51.27 62.89 48.63
C ILE A 26 -50.37 62.03 47.71
N ILE A 27 -49.17 62.51 47.37
CA ILE A 27 -48.21 61.76 46.55
C ILE A 27 -47.75 60.48 47.27
N ALA A 28 -47.54 60.54 48.58
CA ALA A 28 -47.19 59.38 49.38
C ALA A 28 -48.33 58.34 49.41
N GLN A 29 -49.58 58.78 49.48
CA GLN A 29 -50.75 57.89 49.46
C GLN A 29 -50.88 57.18 48.10
N GLN A 30 -50.76 57.90 46.98
CA GLN A 30 -50.79 57.29 45.65
C GLN A 30 -49.62 56.30 45.44
N ARG A 31 -48.42 56.62 45.93
CA ARG A 31 -47.27 55.72 45.89
C ARG A 31 -47.47 54.47 46.73
N LYS A 32 -48.20 54.55 47.86
CA LYS A 32 -48.56 53.37 48.67
C LYS A 32 -49.44 52.40 47.88
N ASP A 33 -50.49 52.90 47.23
CA ASP A 33 -51.38 52.05 46.43
C ASP A 33 -50.63 51.37 45.27
N THR A 34 -49.69 52.08 44.63
CA THR A 34 -48.86 51.49 43.56
C THR A 34 -47.87 50.46 44.10
N LEU A 35 -47.32 50.68 45.30
CA LEU A 35 -46.41 49.74 45.96
C LEU A 35 -47.14 48.48 46.44
N GLU A 36 -48.37 48.60 46.95
CA GLU A 36 -49.20 47.46 47.32
C GLU A 36 -49.58 46.61 46.10
N LEU A 37 -49.93 47.24 44.98
CA LEU A 37 -50.19 46.53 43.71
C LEU A 37 -48.94 45.80 43.22
N LYS A 38 -47.77 46.46 43.23
CA LYS A 38 -46.49 45.80 42.87
C LYS A 38 -46.14 44.67 43.82
N ALA A 39 -46.35 44.82 45.12
CA ALA A 39 -46.09 43.77 46.11
C ALA A 39 -47.02 42.56 45.90
N LYS A 40 -48.32 42.81 45.62
CA LYS A 40 -49.27 41.74 45.25
C LYS A 40 -48.87 41.03 43.97
N GLN A 41 -48.42 41.76 42.96
CA GLN A 41 -47.99 41.18 41.69
C GLN A 41 -46.72 40.33 41.85
N ILE A 42 -45.72 40.82 42.58
CA ILE A 42 -44.52 40.03 42.92
C ILE A 42 -44.89 38.76 43.69
N LEU A 43 -45.84 38.83 44.63
CA LEU A 43 -46.31 37.65 45.36
C LEU A 43 -47.06 36.65 44.46
N LEU A 44 -47.82 37.13 43.48
CA LEU A 44 -48.53 36.30 42.51
C LEU A 44 -47.54 35.61 41.57
N ASP A 45 -46.58 36.35 41.02
CA ASP A 45 -45.52 35.82 40.16
C ASP A 45 -44.62 34.83 40.93
N ALA A 46 -44.32 35.10 42.19
CA ALA A 46 -43.59 34.17 43.06
C ALA A 46 -44.38 32.89 43.34
N LYS A 47 -45.70 32.98 43.54
CA LYS A 47 -46.56 31.80 43.70
C LYS A 47 -46.67 30.99 42.41
N GLU A 48 -46.85 31.65 41.27
CA GLU A 48 -46.97 30.99 39.97
C GLU A 48 -45.66 30.29 39.58
N SER A 49 -44.52 30.96 39.77
CA SER A 49 -43.19 30.35 39.54
C SER A 49 -42.90 29.19 40.50
N ALA A 50 -43.29 29.29 41.78
CA ALA A 50 -43.17 28.19 42.73
C ALA A 50 -44.06 27.00 42.33
N GLN A 51 -45.30 27.26 41.92
CA GLN A 51 -46.23 26.23 41.46
C GLN A 51 -45.71 25.53 40.20
N LYS A 52 -45.23 26.30 39.21
CA LYS A 52 -44.62 25.75 38.00
C LYS A 52 -43.40 24.89 38.29
N THR A 53 -42.56 25.32 39.23
CA THR A 53 -41.38 24.54 39.66
C THR A 53 -41.80 23.23 40.34
N LEU A 54 -42.86 23.24 41.15
CA LEU A 54 -43.39 22.04 41.79
C LEU A 54 -44.00 21.08 40.77
N ASP A 55 -44.73 21.58 39.78
CA ASP A 55 -45.35 20.74 38.74
C ASP A 55 -44.28 20.14 37.81
N ASP A 56 -43.25 20.91 37.44
CA ASP A 56 -42.08 20.41 36.71
C ASP A 56 -41.32 19.35 37.52
N ALA A 57 -41.14 19.56 38.82
CA ALA A 57 -40.48 18.58 39.70
C ALA A 57 -41.29 17.28 39.82
N LYS A 58 -42.63 17.37 39.95
CA LYS A 58 -43.52 16.21 39.96
C LYS A 58 -43.47 15.45 38.63
N SER A 59 -43.56 16.15 37.50
CA SER A 59 -43.49 15.51 36.19
C SER A 59 -42.15 14.79 35.96
N ARG A 60 -41.03 15.39 36.39
CA ARG A 60 -39.72 14.73 36.35
C ARG A 60 -39.66 13.51 37.26
N ALA A 61 -40.19 13.60 38.48
CA ALA A 61 -40.22 12.47 39.41
C ALA A 61 -41.06 11.30 38.88
N GLU A 62 -42.20 11.58 38.25
CA GLU A 62 -43.05 10.57 37.60
C GLU A 62 -42.32 9.88 36.45
N LYS A 63 -41.65 10.65 35.56
CA LYS A 63 -40.87 10.08 34.46
C LYS A 63 -39.74 9.19 34.94
N VAL A 64 -38.96 9.64 35.93
CA VAL A 64 -37.88 8.85 36.53
C VAL A 64 -38.42 7.56 37.17
N SER A 65 -39.57 7.64 37.84
CA SER A 65 -40.23 6.47 38.43
C SER A 65 -40.72 5.47 37.37
N GLU A 66 -41.25 5.97 36.26
CA GLU A 66 -41.71 5.14 35.13
C GLU A 66 -40.54 4.46 34.41
N GLU A 67 -39.45 5.19 34.17
CA GLU A 67 -38.21 4.66 33.60
C GLU A 67 -37.60 3.58 34.51
N ALA A 68 -37.47 3.85 35.81
CA ALA A 68 -36.96 2.86 36.77
C ALA A 68 -37.82 1.58 36.82
N ARG A 69 -39.16 1.70 36.75
CA ARG A 69 -40.06 0.54 36.67
C ARG A 69 -39.90 -0.24 35.37
N ARG A 70 -39.66 0.45 34.26
CA ARG A 70 -39.42 -0.19 32.96
C ARG A 70 -38.11 -0.95 32.95
N GLU A 71 -37.03 -0.33 33.44
CA GLU A 71 -35.71 -0.97 33.59
C GLU A 71 -35.79 -2.19 34.52
N GLN A 72 -36.47 -2.08 35.67
CA GLN A 72 -36.67 -3.20 36.58
C GLN A 72 -37.38 -4.39 35.90
N LYS A 73 -38.43 -4.10 35.12
CA LYS A 73 -39.18 -5.14 34.40
C LYS A 73 -38.35 -5.80 33.28
N GLU A 74 -37.44 -5.05 32.67
CA GLU A 74 -36.53 -5.57 31.65
C GLU A 74 -35.43 -6.44 32.30
N GLN A 75 -34.86 -5.99 33.41
CA GLN A 75 -33.92 -6.77 34.22
C GLN A 75 -34.56 -8.08 34.69
N GLU A 76 -35.81 -8.06 35.18
CA GLU A 76 -36.51 -9.27 35.64
C GLU A 76 -36.70 -10.28 34.49
N LYS A 77 -37.00 -9.79 33.27
CA LYS A 77 -37.11 -10.66 32.09
C LYS A 77 -35.77 -11.28 31.70
N GLU A 78 -34.70 -10.50 31.70
CA GLU A 78 -33.35 -11.01 31.42
C GLU A 78 -32.92 -12.04 32.47
N LEU A 79 -33.21 -11.78 33.75
CA LEU A 79 -32.89 -12.68 34.84
C LEU A 79 -33.63 -14.02 34.72
N ARG A 80 -34.93 -14.01 34.36
CA ARG A 80 -35.69 -15.24 34.07
C ARG A 80 -35.11 -16.03 32.89
N LYS A 81 -34.67 -15.37 31.81
CA LYS A 81 -34.01 -16.07 30.69
C LYS A 81 -32.69 -16.72 31.13
N ILE A 82 -31.94 -16.06 32.01
CA ILE A 82 -30.70 -16.60 32.55
C ILE A 82 -31.01 -17.82 33.43
N GLU A 83 -32.02 -17.75 34.29
CA GLU A 83 -32.48 -18.88 35.11
C GLU A 83 -32.91 -20.09 34.26
N GLU A 84 -33.72 -19.88 33.22
CA GLU A 84 -34.12 -20.95 32.30
C GLU A 84 -32.91 -21.58 31.59
N ARG A 85 -31.93 -20.76 31.18
CA ARG A 85 -30.70 -21.24 30.55
C ARG A 85 -29.81 -22.01 31.52
N LEU A 86 -29.74 -21.59 32.78
CA LEU A 86 -29.00 -22.29 33.83
C LEU A 86 -29.65 -23.64 34.14
N ALA A 87 -30.97 -23.67 34.33
CA ALA A 87 -31.71 -24.90 34.56
C ALA A 87 -31.52 -25.92 33.42
N HIS A 88 -31.54 -25.46 32.16
CA HIS A 88 -31.26 -26.33 31.02
C HIS A 88 -29.82 -26.84 31.00
N LYS A 89 -28.84 -26.01 31.37
CA LYS A 89 -27.43 -26.45 31.49
C LYS A 89 -27.27 -27.49 32.59
N ASP A 90 -27.92 -27.30 33.74
CA ASP A 90 -27.86 -28.24 34.85
C ASP A 90 -28.44 -29.61 34.44
N GLU A 91 -29.57 -29.64 33.74
CA GLU A 91 -30.15 -30.89 33.21
C GLU A 91 -29.20 -31.60 32.22
N VAL A 92 -28.52 -30.85 31.36
CA VAL A 92 -27.53 -31.40 30.41
C VAL A 92 -26.31 -31.94 31.16
N LEU A 93 -25.84 -31.22 32.20
CA LEU A 93 -24.70 -31.65 33.01
C LEU A 93 -25.01 -32.91 33.81
N GLU A 94 -26.21 -33.01 34.41
CA GLU A 94 -26.65 -34.23 35.11
C GLU A 94 -26.69 -35.44 34.17
N LYS A 95 -27.26 -35.29 32.97
CA LYS A 95 -27.27 -36.37 31.95
C LYS A 95 -25.86 -36.80 31.59
N LYS A 96 -24.97 -35.84 31.37
CA LYS A 96 -23.57 -36.12 31.01
C LYS A 96 -22.79 -36.76 32.15
N SER A 97 -23.07 -36.37 33.40
CA SER A 97 -22.49 -37.02 34.58
C SER A 97 -22.94 -38.47 34.68
N ALA A 98 -24.23 -38.75 34.49
CA ALA A 98 -24.75 -40.12 34.51
C ALA A 98 -24.18 -40.99 33.38
N GLU A 99 -23.98 -40.42 32.18
CA GLU A 99 -23.30 -41.09 31.08
C GLU A 99 -21.82 -41.39 31.41
N LEU A 100 -21.10 -40.43 31.97
CA LEU A 100 -19.71 -40.60 32.40
C LEU A 100 -19.57 -41.65 33.51
N ASP A 101 -20.47 -41.70 34.48
CA ASP A 101 -20.46 -42.71 35.53
C ASP A 101 -20.66 -44.11 34.94
N LYS A 102 -21.57 -44.25 33.97
CA LYS A 102 -21.80 -45.50 33.24
C LYS A 102 -20.59 -45.91 32.41
N GLU A 103 -19.94 -44.97 31.73
CA GLU A 103 -18.70 -45.24 31.01
C GLU A 103 -17.57 -45.65 31.94
N THR A 104 -17.46 -44.99 33.11
CA THR A 104 -16.44 -45.29 34.12
C THR A 104 -16.63 -46.71 34.67
N GLN A 105 -17.86 -47.10 34.98
CA GLN A 105 -18.18 -48.49 35.38
C GLN A 105 -17.82 -49.50 34.29
N ASN A 106 -18.20 -49.23 33.03
CA ASN A 106 -17.81 -50.07 31.90
C ASN A 106 -16.29 -50.16 31.72
N LEU A 107 -15.57 -49.05 31.93
CA LEU A 107 -14.11 -49.01 31.85
C LEU A 107 -13.49 -49.85 32.96
N GLN A 108 -14.05 -49.79 34.17
CA GLN A 108 -13.58 -50.52 35.33
C GLN A 108 -13.80 -52.03 35.15
N GLU A 109 -14.96 -52.45 34.62
CA GLU A 109 -15.19 -53.85 34.24
C GLU A 109 -14.22 -54.32 33.15
N LYS A 110 -13.96 -53.49 32.13
CA LYS A 110 -12.96 -53.79 31.10
C LYS A 110 -11.56 -53.87 31.69
N PHE A 111 -11.22 -52.99 32.63
CA PHE A 111 -9.92 -52.98 33.29
C PHE A 111 -9.72 -54.24 34.13
N GLU A 112 -10.73 -54.69 34.87
CA GLU A 112 -10.69 -55.96 35.59
C GLU A 112 -10.55 -57.16 34.65
N LYS A 113 -11.27 -57.17 33.52
CA LYS A 113 -11.10 -58.19 32.47
C LYS A 113 -9.70 -58.17 31.87
N VAL A 114 -9.15 -56.99 31.57
CA VAL A 114 -7.78 -56.86 31.04
C VAL A 114 -6.76 -57.29 32.08
N LYS A 115 -6.97 -56.97 33.36
CA LYS A 115 -6.12 -57.41 34.46
C LYS A 115 -6.13 -58.93 34.60
N SER A 116 -7.31 -59.57 34.57
CA SER A 116 -7.40 -61.04 34.64
C SER A 116 -6.79 -61.70 33.39
N MET A 117 -6.99 -61.12 32.20
CA MET A 117 -6.33 -61.57 30.98
C MET A 117 -4.82 -61.40 31.05
N LYS A 118 -4.32 -60.33 31.68
CA LYS A 118 -2.89 -60.10 31.89
C LYS A 118 -2.30 -61.11 32.86
N GLU A 119 -2.97 -61.40 33.97
CA GLU A 119 -2.56 -62.45 34.92
C GLU A 119 -2.55 -63.83 34.25
N GLN A 120 -3.56 -64.14 33.42
CA GLN A 120 -3.57 -65.37 32.61
C GLN A 120 -2.44 -65.38 31.57
N LEU A 121 -2.16 -64.24 30.92
CA LEU A 121 -1.06 -64.09 29.99
C LEU A 121 0.29 -64.25 30.66
N GLU A 122 0.50 -63.73 31.86
CA GLU A 122 1.75 -63.92 32.62
C GLU A 122 1.96 -65.39 33.00
N VAL A 123 0.89 -66.11 33.34
CA VAL A 123 0.93 -67.58 33.57
C VAL A 123 1.25 -68.34 32.28
N ILE A 124 0.62 -67.97 31.17
CA ILE A 124 0.90 -68.57 29.86
C ILE A 124 2.30 -68.21 29.38
N GLU A 125 2.79 -67.00 29.64
CA GLU A 125 4.12 -66.53 29.28
C GLU A 125 5.18 -67.24 30.12
N THR A 126 4.96 -67.48 31.41
CA THR A 126 5.86 -68.30 32.23
C THR A 126 5.90 -69.75 31.75
N GLN A 127 4.74 -70.33 31.41
CA GLN A 127 4.68 -71.67 30.82
C GLN A 127 5.37 -71.73 29.45
N LYS A 128 5.16 -70.73 28.59
CA LYS A 128 5.85 -70.60 27.31
C LYS A 128 7.34 -70.35 27.49
N ARG A 129 7.77 -69.57 28.49
CA ARG A 129 9.19 -69.35 28.81
C ARG A 129 9.84 -70.64 29.28
N GLU A 130 9.16 -71.46 30.07
CA GLU A 130 9.66 -72.79 30.47
C GLU A 130 9.70 -73.79 29.30
N GLU A 131 8.72 -73.76 28.40
CA GLU A 131 8.73 -74.59 27.19
C GLU A 131 9.73 -74.09 26.13
N LEU A 132 9.84 -72.78 25.92
CA LEU A 132 10.82 -72.17 25.01
C LEU A 132 12.24 -72.29 25.55
N ALA A 133 12.47 -72.17 26.87
CA ALA A 133 13.78 -72.45 27.47
C ALA A 133 14.18 -73.93 27.32
N LYS A 134 13.20 -74.84 27.20
CA LYS A 134 13.45 -76.26 26.87
C LYS A 134 13.62 -76.54 25.38
N VAL A 135 13.02 -75.74 24.50
CA VAL A 135 12.93 -76.04 23.05
C VAL A 135 13.86 -75.16 22.20
N ALA A 136 14.23 -73.96 22.64
CA ALA A 136 15.00 -73.00 21.87
C ALA A 136 15.97 -72.23 22.77
N GLY A 137 17.26 -72.56 22.73
CA GLY A 137 18.33 -71.75 23.34
C GLY A 137 18.54 -70.42 22.62
N LEU A 138 17.54 -69.55 22.61
CA LEU A 138 17.57 -68.19 22.05
C LEU A 138 17.43 -67.15 23.16
N THR A 139 18.16 -66.06 23.04
CA THR A 139 18.19 -64.93 23.97
C THR A 139 16.99 -63.98 23.76
N GLU A 140 16.58 -63.26 24.81
CA GLU A 140 15.38 -62.40 24.84
C GLU A 140 15.41 -61.27 23.77
N GLU A 141 16.59 -60.78 23.42
CA GLU A 141 16.78 -59.80 22.34
C GLU A 141 16.52 -60.37 20.94
N ASP A 142 16.90 -61.63 20.69
CA ASP A 142 16.70 -62.26 19.38
C ASP A 142 15.21 -62.51 19.12
N ALA A 143 14.47 -62.95 20.14
CA ALA A 143 13.03 -63.16 20.06
C ALA A 143 12.28 -61.85 19.79
N LYS A 144 12.68 -60.75 20.43
CA LYS A 144 12.09 -59.43 20.22
C LYS A 144 12.34 -58.93 18.79
N THR A 145 13.55 -59.16 18.27
CA THR A 145 13.94 -58.73 16.92
C THR A 145 13.17 -59.52 15.86
N GLN A 146 13.02 -60.84 16.04
CA GLN A 146 12.20 -61.69 15.17
C GLN A 146 10.72 -61.29 15.15
N ILE A 147 10.15 -60.94 16.30
CA ILE A 147 8.76 -60.49 16.40
C ILE A 147 8.57 -59.16 15.66
N ILE A 148 9.50 -58.22 15.81
CA ILE A 148 9.43 -56.94 15.09
C ILE A 148 9.51 -57.16 13.57
N GLU A 149 10.43 -58.01 13.10
CA GLU A 149 10.56 -58.32 11.67
C GLU A 149 9.31 -59.03 11.09
N GLU A 150 8.70 -59.96 11.83
CA GLU A 150 7.45 -60.59 11.39
C GLU A 150 6.29 -59.60 11.34
N VAL A 151 6.19 -58.71 12.32
CA VAL A 151 5.15 -57.67 12.38
C VAL A 151 5.34 -56.66 11.25
N GLU A 152 6.57 -56.22 10.98
CA GLU A 152 6.89 -55.33 9.86
C GLU A 152 6.58 -55.97 8.50
N LYS A 153 6.91 -57.25 8.30
CA LYS A 153 6.54 -57.99 7.07
C LYS A 153 5.03 -58.12 6.92
N LYS A 154 4.34 -58.50 7.99
CA LYS A 154 2.89 -58.77 7.99
C LYS A 154 2.06 -57.50 7.82
N HIS A 155 2.52 -56.39 8.37
CA HIS A 155 1.83 -55.09 8.34
C HIS A 155 2.51 -54.06 7.45
N SER A 156 3.40 -54.46 6.54
CA SER A 156 4.14 -53.54 5.66
C SER A 156 3.23 -52.58 4.90
N ASN A 157 2.11 -53.07 4.36
CA ASN A 157 1.12 -52.24 3.68
C ASN A 157 0.40 -51.25 4.62
N ASP A 158 0.10 -51.66 5.86
CA ASP A 158 -0.53 -50.79 6.86
C ASP A 158 0.45 -49.69 7.33
N ILE A 159 1.72 -50.06 7.52
CA ILE A 159 2.80 -49.14 7.88
C ILE A 159 3.01 -48.12 6.75
N LEU A 160 3.05 -48.57 5.50
CA LEU A 160 3.22 -47.69 4.34
C LEU A 160 2.04 -46.74 4.16
N ALA A 161 0.80 -47.23 4.32
CA ALA A 161 -0.39 -46.39 4.32
C ALA A 161 -0.41 -45.40 5.50
N ARG A 162 0.12 -45.79 6.66
CA ARG A 162 0.25 -44.91 7.83
C ARG A 162 1.29 -43.81 7.58
N ILE A 163 2.44 -44.15 6.99
CA ILE A 163 3.49 -43.19 6.61
C ILE A 163 2.93 -42.18 5.61
N GLN A 164 2.27 -42.62 4.55
CA GLN A 164 1.65 -41.72 3.56
C GLN A 164 0.60 -40.80 4.19
N LYS A 165 -0.24 -41.32 5.10
CA LYS A 165 -1.21 -40.48 5.85
C LYS A 165 -0.52 -39.45 6.74
N ILE A 166 0.58 -39.81 7.39
CA ILE A 166 1.35 -38.89 8.24
C ILE A 166 2.02 -37.82 7.38
N GLU A 167 2.60 -38.18 6.24
CA GLU A 167 3.19 -37.24 5.28
C GLU A 167 2.15 -36.28 4.72
N GLN A 168 0.99 -36.78 4.30
CA GLN A 168 -0.09 -35.95 3.77
C GLN A 168 -0.65 -35.00 4.83
N PHE A 169 -0.92 -35.50 6.04
CA PHE A 169 -1.36 -34.66 7.15
C PHE A 169 -0.29 -33.61 7.53
N GLY A 170 0.99 -33.98 7.47
CA GLY A 170 2.12 -33.08 7.65
C GLY A 170 2.14 -31.97 6.60
N LEU A 171 1.98 -32.32 5.32
CA LEU A 171 1.89 -31.38 4.21
C LEU A 171 0.72 -30.41 4.37
N GLU A 172 -0.48 -30.91 4.67
CA GLU A 172 -1.67 -30.07 4.90
C GLU A 172 -1.47 -29.10 6.06
N THR A 173 -0.82 -29.56 7.14
CA THR A 173 -0.50 -28.72 8.31
C THR A 173 0.51 -27.63 7.95
N LEU A 174 1.55 -27.97 7.17
CA LEU A 174 2.55 -27.01 6.71
C LEU A 174 1.95 -25.98 5.74
N GLU A 175 1.09 -26.42 4.82
CA GLU A 175 0.39 -25.53 3.88
C GLU A 175 -0.53 -24.56 4.63
N LYS A 176 -1.26 -25.05 5.64
CA LYS A 176 -2.08 -24.18 6.51
C LYS A 176 -1.22 -23.14 7.23
N LYS A 177 -0.10 -23.56 7.82
CA LYS A 177 0.81 -22.63 8.50
C LYS A 177 1.44 -21.61 7.55
N ALA A 178 1.82 -22.02 6.33
CA ALA A 178 2.32 -21.11 5.30
C ALA A 178 1.26 -20.08 4.90
N ARG A 179 0.00 -20.50 4.71
CA ARG A 179 -1.13 -19.60 4.45
C ARG A 179 -1.34 -18.60 5.58
N ASP A 180 -1.28 -19.03 6.84
CA ASP A 180 -1.45 -18.15 8.01
C ASP A 180 -0.32 -17.09 8.09
N ILE A 181 0.93 -17.49 7.85
CA ILE A 181 2.09 -16.58 7.80
C ILE A 181 1.91 -15.55 6.69
N LEU A 182 1.59 -16.00 5.46
CA LEU A 182 1.38 -15.12 4.32
C LEU A 182 0.21 -14.16 4.54
N ALA A 183 -0.92 -14.64 5.08
CA ALA A 183 -2.07 -13.81 5.39
C ALA A 183 -1.74 -12.72 6.42
N SER A 184 -0.99 -13.07 7.47
CA SER A 184 -0.54 -12.12 8.49
C SER A 184 0.39 -11.04 7.91
N ILE A 185 1.28 -11.43 7.00
CA ILE A 185 2.20 -10.50 6.32
C ILE A 185 1.42 -9.58 5.39
N ILE A 186 0.54 -10.11 4.55
CA ILE A 186 -0.30 -9.32 3.64
C ILE A 186 -1.13 -8.30 4.41
N GLN A 187 -1.76 -8.70 5.52
CA GLN A 187 -2.55 -7.80 6.36
C GLN A 187 -1.70 -6.65 6.95
N ARG A 188 -0.45 -6.93 7.35
CA ARG A 188 0.47 -5.93 7.90
C ARG A 188 0.97 -4.92 6.87
N VAL A 189 0.99 -5.28 5.58
CA VAL A 189 1.46 -4.44 4.46
C VAL A 189 0.31 -3.88 3.63
N ALA A 190 -0.94 -4.04 4.08
CA ALA A 190 -2.14 -3.60 3.37
C ALA A 190 -2.35 -2.06 3.39
N SER A 191 -1.30 -1.27 3.16
CA SER A 191 -1.41 0.15 2.84
C SER A 191 -1.73 0.34 1.35
N SER A 192 -2.61 1.28 1.04
CA SER A 192 -2.95 1.66 -0.33
C SER A 192 -1.77 2.36 -1.02
N THR A 193 -1.04 1.65 -1.87
CA THR A 193 -0.13 2.28 -2.83
C THR A 193 -0.94 2.68 -4.06
N ALA A 194 -1.11 3.99 -4.28
CA ALA A 194 -1.75 4.49 -5.48
C ALA A 194 -0.89 4.16 -6.72
N SER A 195 -1.49 3.52 -7.71
CA SER A 195 -0.87 3.35 -9.03
C SER A 195 -0.74 4.73 -9.69
N GLU A 196 0.49 5.20 -9.87
CA GLU A 196 0.75 6.47 -10.57
C GLU A 196 0.68 6.25 -12.09
N VAL A 197 0.14 7.25 -12.80
CA VAL A 197 -0.03 7.20 -14.25
C VAL A 197 1.32 7.38 -14.94
N THR A 198 1.63 6.50 -15.90
CA THR A 198 2.90 6.43 -16.66
C THR A 198 3.18 7.64 -17.56
N VAL A 199 2.21 8.55 -17.70
CA VAL A 199 2.29 9.72 -18.58
C VAL A 199 2.49 10.97 -17.73
N THR A 200 3.59 11.68 -17.99
CA THR A 200 3.83 12.99 -17.40
C THR A 200 3.18 14.05 -18.29
N SER A 201 1.92 14.33 -18.02
CA SER A 201 1.20 15.46 -18.62
C SER A 201 1.34 16.69 -17.75
N LEU A 202 1.51 17.85 -18.38
CA LEU A 202 1.52 19.15 -17.71
C LEU A 202 0.31 19.96 -18.16
N THR A 203 -0.46 20.45 -17.19
CA THR A 203 -1.62 21.31 -17.44
C THR A 203 -1.16 22.76 -17.57
N ILE A 204 -1.55 23.42 -18.64
CA ILE A 204 -1.20 24.82 -18.93
C ILE A 204 -2.41 25.72 -18.63
N PRO A 205 -2.22 26.84 -17.91
CA PRO A 205 -3.32 27.76 -17.57
C PRO A 205 -3.99 28.46 -18.77
N SER A 206 -3.27 28.65 -19.88
CA SER A 206 -3.79 29.35 -21.06
C SER A 206 -3.08 28.96 -22.36
N ASP A 207 -3.78 29.06 -23.49
CA ASP A 207 -3.19 28.80 -24.82
C ASP A 207 -2.17 29.87 -25.24
N ASP A 208 -2.19 31.08 -24.66
CA ASP A 208 -1.14 32.10 -24.84
C ASP A 208 0.22 31.59 -24.32
N LEU A 209 0.22 30.90 -23.17
CA LEU A 209 1.42 30.26 -22.63
C LEU A 209 1.88 29.10 -23.51
N LYS A 210 0.95 28.32 -24.07
CA LYS A 210 1.24 27.27 -25.06
C LYS A 210 1.97 27.87 -26.28
N GLY A 211 1.50 29.00 -26.80
CA GLY A 211 2.17 29.73 -27.89
C GLY A 211 3.58 30.24 -27.55
N LYS A 212 3.79 30.71 -26.31
CA LYS A 212 5.12 31.12 -25.81
C LYS A 212 6.09 29.94 -25.63
N ILE A 213 5.59 28.77 -25.21
CA ILE A 213 6.36 27.54 -25.08
C ILE A 213 6.85 27.06 -26.46
N ILE A 214 6.00 27.11 -27.48
CA ILE A 214 6.39 26.81 -28.87
C ILE A 214 7.40 27.86 -29.37
N GLY A 215 7.07 29.14 -29.21
CA GLY A 215 7.85 30.26 -29.73
C GLY A 215 7.72 30.42 -31.25
N LYS A 216 8.20 31.55 -31.80
CA LYS A 216 8.20 31.78 -33.25
C LYS A 216 9.00 30.68 -33.95
N GLU A 217 8.40 30.02 -34.93
CA GLU A 217 8.99 28.90 -35.70
C GLU A 217 9.44 27.69 -34.85
N GLY A 218 8.89 27.52 -33.65
CA GLY A 218 9.29 26.44 -32.76
C GLY A 218 10.67 26.65 -32.11
N ARG A 219 11.19 27.88 -32.08
CA ARG A 219 12.52 28.18 -31.52
C ARG A 219 12.64 27.79 -30.04
N ASN A 220 11.60 28.03 -29.25
CA ASN A 220 11.62 27.80 -27.81
C ASN A 220 11.47 26.32 -27.48
N ILE A 221 10.52 25.63 -28.13
CA ILE A 221 10.34 24.19 -27.95
C ILE A 221 11.62 23.42 -28.33
N ARG A 222 12.26 23.73 -29.47
CA ARG A 222 13.53 23.10 -29.86
C ARG A 222 14.69 23.44 -28.92
N ALA A 223 14.71 24.64 -28.33
CA ALA A 223 15.71 24.98 -27.32
C ALA A 223 15.51 24.15 -26.04
N PHE A 224 14.25 24.01 -25.61
CA PHE A 224 13.88 23.21 -24.45
C PHE A 224 14.18 21.72 -24.64
N GLU A 225 13.75 21.14 -25.77
CA GLU A 225 14.00 19.73 -26.11
C GLU A 225 15.49 19.41 -26.13
N ARG A 226 16.32 20.30 -26.67
CA ARG A 226 17.80 20.14 -26.65
C ARG A 226 18.39 20.28 -25.26
N ALA A 227 17.95 21.27 -24.48
CA ALA A 227 18.49 21.51 -23.14
C ALA A 227 18.12 20.40 -22.14
N ALA A 228 16.87 19.93 -22.18
CA ALA A 228 16.35 18.91 -21.26
C ALA A 228 16.51 17.47 -21.78
N GLY A 229 16.75 17.28 -23.08
CA GLY A 229 16.90 15.95 -23.69
C GLY A 229 15.59 15.16 -23.71
N VAL A 230 14.47 15.85 -23.99
CA VAL A 230 13.10 15.30 -24.07
C VAL A 230 12.42 15.76 -25.35
N GLU A 231 11.31 15.13 -25.71
CA GLU A 231 10.41 15.58 -26.77
C GLU A 231 9.13 16.14 -26.14
N LEU A 232 8.70 17.32 -26.59
CA LEU A 232 7.46 17.94 -26.13
C LEU A 232 6.38 17.74 -27.19
N ILE A 233 5.40 16.88 -26.89
CA ILE A 233 4.27 16.64 -27.77
C ILE A 233 3.19 17.67 -27.44
N VAL A 234 2.96 18.57 -28.40
CA VAL A 234 1.95 19.62 -28.33
C VAL A 234 0.86 19.27 -29.33
N ASP A 235 -0.27 18.73 -28.84
CA ASP A 235 -1.42 18.35 -29.67
C ASP A 235 -2.47 19.47 -29.72
N ASP A 236 -3.52 19.34 -30.54
CA ASP A 236 -4.64 20.28 -30.63
C ASP A 236 -5.50 20.32 -29.36
N THR A 237 -5.28 19.38 -28.43
CA THR A 237 -5.94 19.37 -27.12
C THR A 237 -5.58 20.64 -26.33
N PRO A 238 -6.57 21.46 -25.92
CA PRO A 238 -6.32 22.70 -25.19
C PRO A 238 -5.78 22.42 -23.78
N GLY A 239 -4.82 23.23 -23.34
CA GLY A 239 -4.33 23.22 -21.95
C GLY A 239 -3.47 22.02 -21.52
N VAL A 240 -2.99 21.14 -22.42
CA VAL A 240 -2.13 20.00 -22.05
C VAL A 240 -0.90 19.91 -22.97
N ILE A 241 0.28 19.71 -22.37
CA ILE A 241 1.51 19.27 -23.06
C ILE A 241 1.95 17.93 -22.49
N ILE A 242 2.35 17.01 -23.37
CA ILE A 242 2.86 15.69 -23.00
C ILE A 242 4.38 15.70 -23.13
N ILE A 243 5.08 15.28 -22.08
CA ILE A 243 6.54 15.17 -22.08
C ILE A 243 6.92 13.71 -22.36
N SER A 244 7.57 13.48 -23.49
CA SER A 244 8.05 12.17 -23.91
C SER A 244 9.56 12.06 -23.72
N SER A 245 10.00 11.02 -23.01
CA SER A 245 11.41 10.65 -22.87
C SER A 245 11.52 9.23 -22.31
N PHE A 246 12.53 8.48 -22.75
CA PHE A 246 12.82 7.13 -22.26
C PHE A 246 13.39 7.13 -20.83
N ASP A 247 14.16 8.19 -20.49
CA ASP A 247 14.70 8.38 -19.15
C ASP A 247 13.64 9.10 -18.28
N PRO A 248 13.10 8.43 -17.23
CA PRO A 248 12.11 9.05 -16.36
C PRO A 248 12.66 10.26 -15.58
N VAL A 249 13.96 10.28 -15.29
CA VAL A 249 14.60 11.40 -14.58
C VAL A 249 14.61 12.63 -15.47
N ARG A 250 14.97 12.50 -16.76
CA ARG A 250 14.89 13.60 -17.73
C ARG A 250 13.47 14.12 -17.89
N ARG A 251 12.48 13.21 -17.94
CA ARG A 251 11.07 13.58 -18.02
C ARG A 251 10.64 14.43 -16.83
N GLN A 252 11.09 14.09 -15.63
CA GLN A 252 10.79 14.85 -14.42
C GLN A 252 11.54 16.19 -14.37
N ILE A 253 12.81 16.23 -14.77
CA ILE A 253 13.59 17.48 -14.90
C ILE A 253 12.87 18.43 -15.86
N ALA A 254 12.44 17.93 -17.01
CA ALA A 254 11.67 18.70 -17.98
C ALA A 254 10.34 19.20 -17.40
N LYS A 255 9.62 18.35 -16.65
CA LYS A 255 8.37 18.78 -15.99
C LYS A 255 8.61 19.97 -15.06
N VAL A 256 9.54 19.84 -14.12
CA VAL A 256 9.84 20.89 -13.14
C VAL A 256 10.38 22.16 -13.81
N ALA A 257 11.26 22.01 -14.80
CA ALA A 257 11.77 23.15 -15.57
C ALA A 257 10.64 23.88 -16.30
N LEU A 258 9.69 23.16 -16.89
CA LEU A 258 8.56 23.74 -17.62
C LEU A 258 7.56 24.42 -16.66
N GLU A 259 7.28 23.83 -15.50
CA GLU A 259 6.46 24.44 -14.44
C GLU A 259 7.07 25.77 -13.98
N ASN A 260 8.37 25.79 -13.70
CA ASN A 260 9.10 26.98 -13.29
C ASN A 260 9.14 28.06 -14.38
N LEU A 261 9.30 27.66 -15.65
CA LEU A 261 9.24 28.58 -16.80
C LEU A 261 7.85 29.20 -16.98
N ILE A 262 6.79 28.43 -16.74
CA ILE A 262 5.40 28.92 -16.80
C ILE A 262 5.15 29.95 -15.69
N LEU A 263 5.64 29.69 -14.47
CA LEU A 263 5.54 30.61 -13.34
C LEU A 263 6.32 31.91 -13.57
N ASP A 264 7.50 31.84 -14.17
CA ASP A 264 8.33 33.01 -14.50
C ASP A 264 7.78 33.81 -15.71
N GLY A 265 7.03 33.16 -16.60
CA GLY A 265 6.38 33.78 -17.76
C GLY A 265 7.33 34.22 -18.88
N ARG A 266 8.65 34.07 -18.69
CA ARG A 266 9.71 34.43 -19.65
C ARG A 266 10.33 33.18 -20.26
N ILE A 267 9.86 32.82 -21.45
CA ILE A 267 10.29 31.61 -22.16
C ILE A 267 11.20 32.03 -23.32
N GLN A 268 12.50 32.12 -23.06
CA GLN A 268 13.56 32.44 -24.03
C GLN A 268 14.69 31.41 -23.93
N PRO A 269 15.46 31.12 -25.00
CA PRO A 269 16.47 30.05 -24.99
C PRO A 269 17.46 30.10 -23.83
N ALA A 270 18.03 31.28 -23.52
CA ALA A 270 18.98 31.42 -22.41
C ALA A 270 18.34 31.13 -21.03
N ARG A 271 17.07 31.51 -20.85
CA ARG A 271 16.33 31.26 -19.61
C ARG A 271 15.89 29.81 -19.49
N ILE A 272 15.57 29.17 -20.62
CA ILE A 272 15.27 27.74 -20.69
C ILE A 272 16.46 26.93 -20.20
N GLU A 273 17.66 27.20 -20.71
CA GLU A 273 18.89 26.52 -20.28
C GLU A 273 19.13 26.69 -18.78
N GLU A 274 19.03 27.93 -18.27
CA GLU A 274 19.18 28.21 -16.83
C GLU A 274 18.15 27.45 -15.96
N MET A 275 16.88 27.40 -16.38
CA MET A 275 15.82 26.73 -15.63
C MET A 275 15.97 25.21 -15.65
N VAL A 276 16.43 24.65 -16.78
CA VAL A 276 16.74 23.22 -16.87
C VAL A 276 17.89 22.86 -15.93
N ASP A 277 18.96 23.67 -15.87
CA ASP A 277 20.07 23.39 -14.97
C ASP A 277 19.70 23.53 -13.49
N LYS A 278 18.85 24.50 -13.14
CA LYS A 278 18.28 24.57 -11.77
C LYS A 278 17.43 23.35 -11.44
N ALA A 279 16.58 22.92 -12.37
CA ALA A 279 15.74 21.74 -12.19
C ALA A 279 16.59 20.45 -12.03
N LYS A 280 17.72 20.33 -12.74
CA LYS A 280 18.66 19.20 -12.55
C LYS A 280 19.16 19.12 -11.10
N VAL A 281 19.64 20.24 -10.55
CA VAL A 281 20.14 20.30 -9.16
C VAL A 281 19.04 19.98 -8.14
N GLU A 282 17.83 20.49 -8.38
CA GLU A 282 16.68 20.21 -7.52
C GLU A 282 16.28 18.72 -7.53
N ILE A 283 16.19 18.13 -8.73
CA ILE A 283 15.86 16.71 -8.88
C ILE A 283 16.95 15.81 -8.29
N GLU A 284 18.23 16.15 -8.46
CA GLU A 284 19.34 15.40 -7.86
C GLU A 284 19.26 15.38 -6.33
N LYS A 285 18.89 16.51 -5.71
CA LYS A 285 18.64 16.58 -4.27
C LYS A 285 17.46 15.68 -3.86
N ILE A 286 16.35 15.71 -4.61
CA ILE A 286 15.18 14.84 -4.35
C ILE A 286 15.56 13.36 -4.48
N ILE A 287 16.35 12.99 -5.48
CA ILE A 287 16.85 11.62 -5.67
C ILE A 287 17.63 11.16 -4.44
N LYS A 288 18.58 11.99 -3.99
CA LYS A 288 19.41 11.67 -2.83
C LYS A 288 18.57 11.49 -1.57
N GLU A 289 17.68 12.44 -1.28
CA GLU A 289 16.79 12.38 -0.12
C GLU A 289 15.85 11.16 -0.18
N ALA A 290 15.34 10.81 -1.36
CA ALA A 290 14.48 9.64 -1.54
C ALA A 290 15.21 8.32 -1.28
N GLY A 291 16.45 8.18 -1.76
CA GLY A 291 17.28 7.00 -1.51
C GLY A 291 17.65 6.85 -0.03
N GLU A 292 18.07 7.95 0.62
CA GLU A 292 18.37 7.97 2.05
C GLU A 292 17.13 7.65 2.91
N LYS A 293 15.98 8.22 2.56
CA LYS A 293 14.71 7.94 3.24
C LYS A 293 14.30 6.48 3.10
N ALA A 294 14.39 5.90 1.91
CA ALA A 294 14.05 4.50 1.68
C ALA A 294 14.94 3.55 2.50
N ALA A 295 16.25 3.81 2.53
CA ALA A 295 17.20 3.04 3.32
C ALA A 295 16.92 3.14 4.83
N TYR A 296 16.62 4.36 5.31
CA TYR A 296 16.23 4.61 6.69
C TYR A 296 14.93 3.90 7.09
N GLU A 297 13.90 3.96 6.24
CA GLU A 297 12.58 3.35 6.46
C GLU A 297 12.68 1.82 6.60
N VAL A 298 13.48 1.18 5.74
CA VAL A 298 13.71 -0.27 5.78
C VAL A 298 14.64 -0.68 6.93
N GLY A 299 15.42 0.25 7.47
CA GLY A 299 16.38 0.04 8.55
C GLY A 299 17.74 -0.49 8.08
N ILE A 300 18.16 -0.15 6.85
CA ILE A 300 19.47 -0.49 6.30
C ILE A 300 20.29 0.80 6.16
N LEU A 301 21.37 0.94 6.92
CA LEU A 301 22.19 2.16 6.94
C LEU A 301 23.60 1.96 6.36
N ASP A 302 23.98 0.73 6.03
CA ASP A 302 25.33 0.35 5.60
C ASP A 302 25.45 0.19 4.08
N ILE A 303 24.79 1.07 3.33
CA ILE A 303 24.87 1.15 1.86
C ILE A 303 25.66 2.40 1.46
N ASP A 304 26.57 2.27 0.48
CA ASP A 304 27.34 3.38 -0.09
C ASP A 304 26.39 4.49 -0.64
N SER A 305 26.69 5.76 -0.38
CA SER A 305 25.83 6.88 -0.78
C SER A 305 25.58 6.93 -2.29
N ARG A 306 26.51 6.43 -3.10
CA ARG A 306 26.38 6.37 -4.57
C ARG A 306 25.37 5.30 -4.98
N LEU A 307 25.27 4.19 -4.26
CA LEU A 307 24.21 3.19 -4.44
C LEU A 307 22.86 3.75 -4.00
N LEU A 308 22.81 4.47 -2.88
CA LEU A 308 21.58 5.16 -2.45
C LEU A 308 21.07 6.15 -3.49
N MET A 309 21.97 6.82 -4.21
CA MET A 309 21.60 7.69 -5.32
C MET A 309 20.96 6.93 -6.49
N LEU A 310 21.44 5.72 -6.81
CA LEU A 310 20.82 4.84 -7.81
C LEU A 310 19.44 4.34 -7.34
N VAL A 311 19.32 3.94 -6.08
CA VAL A 311 18.03 3.56 -5.48
C VAL A 311 17.04 4.73 -5.54
N GLY A 312 17.50 5.95 -5.22
CA GLY A 312 16.69 7.15 -5.32
C GLY A 312 16.16 7.44 -6.72
N ARG A 313 16.90 7.10 -7.79
CA ARG A 313 16.44 7.27 -9.18
C ARG A 313 15.20 6.42 -9.48
N LEU A 314 15.05 5.28 -8.81
CA LEU A 314 13.87 4.41 -8.95
C LEU A 314 12.57 5.11 -8.53
N ARG A 315 12.64 6.23 -7.79
CA ARG A 315 11.49 7.07 -7.46
C ARG A 315 10.74 7.58 -8.69
N PHE A 316 11.45 7.81 -9.80
CA PHE A 316 10.83 8.30 -11.02
C PHE A 316 10.54 7.16 -12.01
N ARG A 317 11.04 5.95 -11.73
CA ARG A 317 10.81 4.78 -12.56
C ARG A 317 9.48 4.13 -12.18
N THR A 318 8.70 3.79 -13.18
CA THR A 318 7.52 2.95 -13.03
C THR A 318 7.70 1.67 -13.82
N SER A 319 7.30 0.54 -13.22
CA SER A 319 7.29 -0.78 -13.84
C SER A 319 5.91 -1.37 -13.59
N TYR A 320 5.26 -1.90 -14.63
CA TYR A 320 3.89 -2.44 -14.55
C TYR A 320 2.81 -1.47 -14.01
N GLY A 321 3.07 -0.16 -13.95
CA GLY A 321 2.15 0.82 -13.35
C GLY A 321 2.34 1.04 -11.85
N GLN A 322 3.40 0.48 -11.26
CA GLN A 322 3.85 0.72 -9.90
C GLN A 322 5.14 1.52 -9.88
N ASN A 323 5.32 2.33 -8.85
CA ASN A 323 6.57 3.04 -8.58
C ASN A 323 7.63 2.05 -8.10
N VAL A 324 8.79 1.97 -8.76
CA VAL A 324 9.80 0.93 -8.50
C VAL A 324 10.47 1.13 -7.14
N LEU A 325 10.73 2.36 -6.71
CA LEU A 325 11.29 2.62 -5.38
C LEU A 325 10.31 2.18 -4.28
N GLN A 326 9.04 2.54 -4.42
CA GLN A 326 8.00 2.17 -3.46
C GLN A 326 7.86 0.65 -3.36
N HIS A 327 7.85 -0.03 -4.52
CA HIS A 327 7.84 -1.48 -4.63
C HIS A 327 9.06 -2.12 -3.94
N SER A 328 10.26 -1.57 -4.15
CA SER A 328 11.49 -2.06 -3.53
C SER A 328 11.48 -1.91 -2.00
N VAL A 329 10.95 -0.79 -1.48
CA VAL A 329 10.78 -0.56 -0.04
C VAL A 329 9.76 -1.56 0.55
N GLU A 330 8.62 -1.73 -0.11
CA GLU A 330 7.60 -2.69 0.30
C GLU A 330 8.15 -4.12 0.34
N MET A 331 8.83 -4.53 -0.73
CA MET A 331 9.49 -5.82 -0.82
C MET A 331 10.48 -6.04 0.31
N ALA A 332 11.25 -5.01 0.69
CA ALA A 332 12.18 -5.13 1.80
C ALA A 332 11.46 -5.34 3.14
N HIS A 333 10.31 -4.69 3.37
CA HIS A 333 9.49 -4.97 4.56
C HIS A 333 8.93 -6.40 4.57
N ILE A 334 8.38 -6.87 3.44
CA ILE A 334 7.86 -8.24 3.29
C ILE A 334 8.98 -9.27 3.52
N SER A 335 10.13 -9.07 2.86
CA SER A 335 11.29 -9.95 2.97
C SER A 335 11.84 -10.00 4.38
N GLY A 336 11.87 -8.87 5.09
CA GLY A 336 12.29 -8.82 6.49
C GLY A 336 11.37 -9.62 7.42
N MET A 337 10.05 -9.58 7.20
CA MET A 337 9.09 -10.38 7.97
C MET A 337 9.20 -11.87 7.65
N LEU A 338 9.27 -12.23 6.36
CA LEU A 338 9.44 -13.62 5.92
C LEU A 338 10.75 -14.21 6.47
N ALA A 339 11.86 -13.47 6.37
CA ALA A 339 13.14 -13.91 6.92
C ALA A 339 13.06 -14.14 8.44
N SER A 340 12.37 -13.28 9.18
CA SER A 340 12.18 -13.46 10.63
C SER A 340 11.38 -14.72 10.96
N GLU A 341 10.31 -15.02 10.22
CA GLU A 341 9.46 -16.21 10.44
C GLU A 341 10.21 -17.50 10.04
N LEU A 342 11.01 -17.45 8.99
CA LEU A 342 11.77 -18.60 8.45
C LEU A 342 13.15 -18.77 9.09
N LYS A 343 13.54 -17.88 10.02
CA LYS A 343 14.86 -17.83 10.67
C LYS A 343 16.03 -17.67 9.68
N ALA A 344 15.81 -16.92 8.60
CA ALA A 344 16.84 -16.52 7.64
C ALA A 344 17.54 -15.21 8.07
N ASP A 345 18.58 -14.78 7.35
CA ASP A 345 19.26 -13.51 7.64
C ASP A 345 18.41 -12.32 7.16
N VAL A 346 17.76 -11.65 8.13
CA VAL A 346 16.89 -10.49 7.90
C VAL A 346 17.62 -9.35 7.19
N GLY A 347 18.90 -9.13 7.50
CA GLY A 347 19.69 -8.05 6.91
C GLY A 347 19.97 -8.30 5.43
N ILE A 348 20.37 -9.54 5.09
CA ILE A 348 20.62 -9.95 3.70
C ILE A 348 19.32 -9.94 2.89
N ALA A 349 18.23 -10.49 3.42
CA ALA A 349 16.94 -10.53 2.72
C ALA A 349 16.40 -9.12 2.41
N LYS A 350 16.46 -8.20 3.39
CA LYS A 350 16.04 -6.80 3.18
C LYS A 350 16.90 -6.08 2.14
N LYS A 351 18.22 -6.27 2.16
CA LYS A 351 19.14 -5.66 1.19
C LYS A 351 18.94 -6.22 -0.21
N GLY A 352 18.81 -7.53 -0.33
CA GLY A 352 18.52 -8.20 -1.60
C GLY A 352 17.24 -7.69 -2.22
N ALA A 353 16.18 -7.54 -1.40
CA ALA A 353 14.90 -6.99 -1.82
C ALA A 353 14.94 -5.50 -2.18
N LEU A 354 15.61 -4.64 -1.39
CA LEU A 354 15.72 -3.21 -1.70
C LEU A 354 16.49 -2.94 -2.99
N LEU A 355 17.48 -3.79 -3.29
CA LEU A 355 18.38 -3.63 -4.43
C LEU A 355 17.97 -4.48 -5.63
N HIS A 356 16.85 -5.21 -5.57
CA HIS A 356 16.53 -6.22 -6.59
C HIS A 356 16.43 -5.63 -8.00
N ASP A 357 15.81 -4.45 -8.09
CA ASP A 357 15.54 -3.73 -9.32
C ASP A 357 16.51 -2.57 -9.58
N ILE A 358 17.66 -2.51 -8.88
CA ILE A 358 18.60 -1.38 -9.01
C ILE A 358 19.11 -1.19 -10.46
N GLY A 359 19.13 -2.24 -11.27
CA GLY A 359 19.47 -2.15 -12.69
C GLY A 359 18.52 -1.26 -13.49
N LYS A 360 17.23 -1.16 -13.11
CA LYS A 360 16.24 -0.30 -13.78
C LYS A 360 16.53 1.20 -13.62
N ALA A 361 17.48 1.57 -12.77
CA ALA A 361 17.92 2.96 -12.63
C ALA A 361 18.81 3.43 -13.79
N VAL A 362 19.45 2.51 -14.52
CA VAL A 362 20.47 2.79 -15.56
C VAL A 362 20.37 1.87 -16.79
N ASP A 363 19.29 1.10 -16.92
CA ASP A 363 19.01 0.16 -18.01
C ASP A 363 19.03 0.80 -19.42
N HIS A 364 18.66 2.07 -19.53
CA HIS A 364 18.68 2.83 -20.77
C HIS A 364 20.08 3.34 -21.18
N GLU A 365 21.07 3.24 -20.30
CA GLU A 365 22.45 3.68 -20.56
C GLU A 365 23.39 2.49 -20.85
N ILE A 366 23.03 1.28 -20.41
CA ILE A 366 23.89 0.10 -20.41
C ILE A 366 23.15 -1.08 -21.02
N GLN A 367 23.79 -1.77 -21.96
CA GLN A 367 23.25 -2.98 -22.59
C GLN A 367 23.27 -4.18 -21.61
N GLY A 368 22.12 -4.84 -21.44
CA GLY A 368 21.95 -6.05 -20.62
C GLY A 368 20.55 -6.12 -19.98
N THR A 369 20.23 -7.24 -19.31
CA THR A 369 19.02 -7.31 -18.47
C THR A 369 19.21 -6.46 -17.21
N HIS A 370 18.14 -5.96 -16.59
CA HIS A 370 18.29 -5.18 -15.35
C HIS A 370 18.88 -6.01 -14.21
N VAL A 371 18.71 -7.34 -14.25
CA VAL A 371 19.35 -8.28 -13.31
C VAL A 371 20.86 -8.28 -13.51
N GLU A 372 21.34 -8.46 -14.74
CA GLU A 372 22.78 -8.45 -15.05
C GLU A 372 23.42 -7.10 -14.71
N ILE A 373 22.76 -6.00 -15.06
CA ILE A 373 23.20 -4.64 -14.78
C ILE A 373 23.27 -4.44 -13.26
N GLY A 374 22.22 -4.81 -12.53
CA GLY A 374 22.19 -4.75 -11.07
C GLY A 374 23.33 -5.54 -10.43
N ARG A 375 23.58 -6.77 -10.90
CA ARG A 375 24.68 -7.61 -10.40
C ARG A 375 26.04 -6.96 -10.61
N ARG A 376 26.31 -6.44 -11.81
CA ARG A 376 27.57 -5.74 -12.12
C ARG A 376 27.75 -4.49 -11.26
N ILE A 377 26.67 -3.74 -11.02
CA ILE A 377 26.69 -2.57 -10.13
C ILE A 377 27.09 -3.02 -8.73
N LEU A 378 26.38 -3.96 -8.11
CA LEU A 378 26.66 -4.40 -6.74
C LEU A 378 28.08 -4.97 -6.58
N GLN A 379 28.57 -5.72 -7.57
CA GLN A 379 29.96 -6.21 -7.59
C GLN A 379 30.98 -5.06 -7.63
N LYS A 380 30.76 -4.05 -8.46
CA LYS A 380 31.64 -2.88 -8.57
C LYS A 380 31.70 -2.06 -7.26
N PHE A 381 30.59 -2.03 -6.51
CA PHE A 381 30.52 -1.39 -5.20
C PHE A 381 30.96 -2.30 -4.04
N ASN A 382 31.45 -3.51 -4.33
CA ASN A 382 31.94 -4.47 -3.33
C ASN A 382 30.90 -4.82 -2.25
N VAL A 383 29.63 -4.93 -2.66
CA VAL A 383 28.53 -5.37 -1.79
C VAL A 383 28.69 -6.86 -1.48
N ASP A 384 28.31 -7.29 -0.27
CA ASP A 384 28.37 -8.69 0.18
C ASP A 384 27.74 -9.63 -0.87
N HIS A 385 28.48 -10.68 -1.24
CA HIS A 385 28.07 -11.66 -2.25
C HIS A 385 26.71 -12.29 -1.95
N ARG A 386 26.38 -12.49 -0.66
CA ARG A 386 25.09 -13.06 -0.24
C ARG A 386 23.91 -12.17 -0.63
N VAL A 387 24.08 -10.84 -0.64
CA VAL A 387 23.06 -9.89 -1.11
C VAL A 387 22.88 -10.01 -2.62
N ILE A 388 23.99 -10.20 -3.35
CA ILE A 388 23.97 -10.36 -4.82
C ILE A 388 23.24 -11.65 -5.20
N GLN A 389 23.50 -12.76 -4.50
CA GLN A 389 22.80 -14.04 -4.69
C GLN A 389 21.30 -13.95 -4.35
N ALA A 390 20.97 -13.28 -3.25
CA ALA A 390 19.57 -13.04 -2.87
C ALA A 390 18.82 -12.23 -3.94
N MET A 391 19.49 -11.24 -4.52
CA MET A 391 18.93 -10.43 -5.59
C MET A 391 18.80 -11.19 -6.92
N GLN A 392 19.87 -11.79 -7.45
CA GLN A 392 19.94 -12.20 -8.87
C GLN A 392 18.90 -13.27 -9.30
N SER A 393 18.27 -13.96 -8.35
CA SER A 393 17.34 -15.07 -8.64
C SER A 393 15.88 -14.62 -8.79
N HIS A 394 15.56 -13.33 -8.58
CA HIS A 394 14.16 -12.85 -8.52
C HIS A 394 13.37 -13.00 -9.83
N HIS A 395 14.03 -13.13 -10.98
CA HIS A 395 13.40 -13.40 -12.29
C HIS A 395 13.69 -14.81 -12.83
N GLU A 396 14.11 -15.74 -11.98
CA GLU A 396 14.43 -17.14 -12.35
C GLU A 396 15.54 -17.27 -13.43
N GLU A 397 16.25 -16.18 -13.75
CA GLU A 397 17.41 -16.17 -14.65
C GLU A 397 18.61 -16.95 -14.04
N TYR A 398 18.64 -17.04 -12.71
CA TYR A 398 19.63 -17.74 -11.92
C TYR A 398 18.96 -18.70 -10.92
N PRO A 399 19.60 -19.83 -10.57
CA PRO A 399 19.06 -20.77 -9.60
C PRO A 399 18.97 -20.14 -8.19
N TYR A 400 18.01 -20.59 -7.40
CA TYR A 400 17.87 -20.19 -5.99
C TYR A 400 18.99 -20.78 -5.14
N GLU A 401 20.08 -20.03 -5.00
CA GLU A 401 21.27 -20.48 -4.28
C GLU A 401 21.12 -20.37 -2.74
N THR A 402 20.26 -19.46 -2.25
CA THR A 402 20.04 -19.28 -0.80
C THR A 402 18.57 -19.17 -0.42
N LEU A 403 18.27 -19.33 0.88
CA LEU A 403 16.92 -19.14 1.42
C LEU A 403 16.44 -17.69 1.21
N GLU A 404 17.35 -16.71 1.30
CA GLU A 404 17.07 -15.31 1.03
C GLU A 404 16.69 -15.07 -0.45
N SER A 405 17.27 -15.81 -1.40
CA SER A 405 16.86 -15.74 -2.82
C SER A 405 15.39 -16.13 -3.00
N ILE A 406 14.95 -17.18 -2.31
CA ILE A 406 13.54 -17.64 -2.32
C ILE A 406 12.64 -16.60 -1.66
N ILE A 407 13.08 -16.01 -0.54
CA ILE A 407 12.33 -14.96 0.17
C ILE A 407 12.13 -13.72 -0.70
N VAL A 408 13.20 -13.24 -1.37
CA VAL A 408 13.14 -12.06 -2.23
C VAL A 408 12.18 -12.29 -3.39
N GLN A 409 12.25 -13.44 -4.06
CA GLN A 409 11.31 -13.76 -5.13
C GLN A 409 9.87 -13.88 -4.62
N THR A 410 9.67 -14.52 -3.47
CA THR A 410 8.34 -14.65 -2.85
C THR A 410 7.76 -13.27 -2.54
N ALA A 411 8.59 -12.35 -2.02
CA ALA A 411 8.19 -10.98 -1.75
C ALA A 411 7.84 -10.19 -3.02
N ASP A 412 8.56 -10.41 -4.12
CA ASP A 412 8.27 -9.81 -5.42
C ASP A 412 6.90 -10.28 -5.92
N ALA A 413 6.68 -11.59 -5.93
CA ALA A 413 5.40 -12.18 -6.35
C ALA A 413 4.21 -11.64 -5.52
N ILE A 414 4.38 -11.45 -4.21
CA ILE A 414 3.35 -10.88 -3.33
C ILE A 414 3.08 -9.40 -3.65
N SER A 415 4.11 -8.60 -3.92
CA SER A 415 3.94 -7.17 -4.25
C SER A 415 3.35 -7.00 -5.67
N ALA A 416 3.78 -7.83 -6.62
CA ALA A 416 3.35 -7.78 -8.03
C ALA A 416 1.94 -8.34 -8.29
N SER A 417 1.48 -9.33 -7.50
CA SER A 417 0.21 -10.02 -7.74
C SER A 417 -1.02 -9.33 -7.12
N ARG A 418 -0.90 -8.10 -6.63
CA ARG A 418 -2.04 -7.38 -6.01
C ARG A 418 -3.07 -6.94 -7.06
N PRO A 419 -4.38 -7.16 -6.84
CA PRO A 419 -5.43 -6.69 -7.75
C PRO A 419 -5.32 -5.18 -8.00
N GLY A 420 -5.19 -4.76 -9.26
CA GLY A 420 -4.98 -3.36 -9.66
C GLY A 420 -3.50 -2.98 -9.92
N ALA A 421 -2.54 -3.85 -9.60
CA ALA A 421 -1.10 -3.63 -9.82
C ALA A 421 -0.66 -3.79 -11.29
N ARG A 422 -1.38 -4.55 -12.11
CA ARG A 422 -1.05 -4.78 -13.52
C ARG A 422 -2.20 -4.37 -14.43
N ARG A 423 -1.90 -3.51 -15.41
CA ARG A 423 -2.71 -3.32 -16.61
C ARG A 423 -1.97 -3.98 -17.77
N ASP A 424 -2.31 -5.24 -18.06
CA ASP A 424 -1.68 -6.09 -19.10
C ASP A 424 -1.78 -5.55 -20.53
N SER A 425 -2.42 -4.39 -20.76
CA SER A 425 -2.64 -3.80 -22.08
C SER A 425 -1.50 -2.91 -22.58
N VAL A 426 -0.68 -2.32 -21.69
CA VAL A 426 0.33 -1.32 -22.08
C VAL A 426 1.66 -1.98 -22.50
N GLU A 427 2.07 -3.06 -21.84
CA GLU A 427 3.32 -3.75 -22.14
C GLU A 427 3.25 -4.51 -23.47
N ASN A 428 2.14 -5.18 -23.75
CA ASN A 428 1.87 -5.78 -25.06
C ASN A 428 1.88 -4.73 -26.19
N TYR A 429 1.57 -3.48 -25.87
CA TYR A 429 1.64 -2.38 -26.81
C TYR A 429 3.07 -1.85 -26.97
N LEU A 430 3.84 -1.70 -25.89
CA LEU A 430 5.26 -1.30 -25.95
C LEU A 430 6.10 -2.34 -26.71
N LYS A 431 5.89 -3.63 -26.43
CA LYS A 431 6.59 -4.72 -27.12
C LYS A 431 6.30 -4.73 -28.62
N ARG A 432 5.08 -4.39 -29.03
CA ARG A 432 4.73 -4.23 -30.46
C ARG A 432 5.45 -3.06 -31.12
N LEU A 433 5.64 -1.95 -30.42
CA LEU A 433 6.40 -0.81 -30.95
C LEU A 433 7.89 -1.17 -31.09
N GLU A 434 8.42 -1.88 -30.10
CA GLU A 434 9.80 -2.36 -30.12
C GLU A 434 10.04 -3.36 -31.25
N ASP A 435 9.13 -4.31 -31.47
CA ASP A 435 9.19 -5.24 -32.59
C ASP A 435 9.14 -4.51 -33.95
N LEU A 436 8.29 -3.48 -34.07
CA LEU A 436 8.15 -2.66 -35.28
C LEU A 436 9.44 -1.88 -35.60
N GLU A 437 10.06 -1.29 -34.60
CA GLU A 437 11.35 -0.61 -34.72
C GLU A 437 12.49 -1.61 -34.98
N GLY A 438 12.45 -2.79 -34.35
CA GLY A 438 13.41 -3.87 -34.58
C GLY A 438 13.45 -4.32 -36.03
N ILE A 439 12.30 -4.46 -36.68
CA ILE A 439 12.20 -4.80 -38.11
C ILE A 439 12.89 -3.72 -38.96
N ALA A 440 12.63 -2.44 -38.70
CA ALA A 440 13.24 -1.35 -39.46
C ALA A 440 14.76 -1.23 -39.21
N ASN A 441 15.20 -1.35 -37.96
CA ASN A 441 16.61 -1.30 -37.57
C ASN A 441 17.43 -2.50 -38.09
N SER A 442 16.77 -3.59 -38.51
CA SER A 442 17.45 -4.73 -39.14
C SER A 442 18.04 -4.42 -40.53
N PHE A 443 17.62 -3.32 -41.15
CA PHE A 443 18.13 -2.90 -42.45
C PHE A 443 19.42 -2.07 -42.31
N PRO A 444 20.53 -2.43 -42.99
CA PRO A 444 21.87 -1.89 -42.72
C PRO A 444 22.08 -0.41 -43.08
N VAL A 445 21.15 0.19 -43.82
CA VAL A 445 21.16 1.61 -44.22
C VAL A 445 20.35 2.50 -43.27
N VAL A 446 19.65 1.90 -42.31
CA VAL A 446 18.87 2.60 -41.28
C VAL A 446 19.79 2.97 -40.13
N GLU A 447 19.83 4.26 -39.80
CA GLU A 447 20.57 4.77 -38.66
C GLU A 447 19.72 4.70 -37.39
N LYS A 448 18.44 5.09 -37.49
CA LYS A 448 17.45 5.06 -36.39
C LYS A 448 16.04 4.91 -36.95
N SER A 449 15.16 4.21 -36.25
CA SER A 449 13.72 4.16 -36.53
C SER A 449 12.89 4.53 -35.30
N TYR A 450 11.73 5.13 -35.53
CA TYR A 450 10.79 5.53 -34.47
C TYR A 450 9.36 5.15 -34.86
N ALA A 451 8.68 4.37 -34.03
CA ALA A 451 7.25 4.09 -34.15
C ALA A 451 6.45 5.22 -33.48
N ILE A 452 5.59 5.89 -34.25
CA ILE A 452 4.84 7.09 -33.89
C ILE A 452 3.33 6.81 -34.07
N GLN A 453 2.47 7.70 -33.53
CA GLN A 453 1.01 7.61 -33.63
C GLN A 453 0.46 6.27 -33.15
N ALA A 454 0.95 5.84 -32.00
CA ALA A 454 0.59 4.55 -31.44
C ALA A 454 0.82 3.36 -32.36
N GLY A 455 1.99 3.34 -33.03
CA GLY A 455 2.42 2.28 -33.92
C GLY A 455 1.74 2.29 -35.30
N ARG A 456 1.02 3.37 -35.64
CA ARG A 456 0.40 3.57 -36.95
C ARG A 456 1.29 4.31 -37.94
N GLU A 457 2.42 4.85 -37.49
CA GLU A 457 3.43 5.43 -38.36
C GLU A 457 4.81 4.96 -37.89
N ILE A 458 5.73 4.70 -38.81
CA ILE A 458 7.14 4.47 -38.50
C ILE A 458 8.00 5.43 -39.31
N ARG A 459 8.86 6.18 -38.63
CA ARG A 459 9.83 7.10 -39.24
C ARG A 459 11.22 6.50 -39.20
N ILE A 460 11.84 6.41 -40.36
CA ILE A 460 13.10 5.71 -40.56
C ILE A 460 14.11 6.72 -41.07
N PHE A 461 15.12 6.99 -40.27
CA PHE A 461 16.22 7.88 -40.61
C PHE A 461 17.34 7.06 -41.24
N VAL A 462 17.72 7.44 -42.45
CA VAL A 462 18.77 6.76 -43.21
C VAL A 462 19.98 7.66 -43.37
N THR A 463 21.17 7.05 -43.37
CA THR A 463 22.41 7.79 -43.62
C THR A 463 22.44 8.29 -45.08
N PRO A 464 22.44 9.61 -45.35
CA PRO A 464 22.31 10.15 -46.70
C PRO A 464 23.39 9.71 -47.69
N ASP A 465 24.58 9.40 -47.18
CA ASP A 465 25.76 9.03 -47.98
C ASP A 465 25.73 7.57 -48.46
N LYS A 466 24.82 6.75 -47.92
CA LYS A 466 24.76 5.30 -48.15
C LYS A 466 23.56 4.83 -48.98
N ILE A 467 22.63 5.71 -49.32
CA ILE A 467 21.38 5.33 -50.02
C ILE A 467 20.93 6.45 -50.95
N SER A 468 20.52 6.13 -52.19
CA SER A 468 19.95 7.09 -53.15
C SER A 468 18.45 7.36 -52.91
N ASP A 469 17.89 8.42 -53.50
CA ASP A 469 16.45 8.76 -53.35
C ASP A 469 15.52 7.66 -53.88
N LEU A 470 15.94 6.95 -54.92
CA LEU A 470 15.19 5.81 -55.48
C LEU A 470 15.25 4.60 -54.56
N GLU A 471 16.42 4.33 -53.97
CA GLU A 471 16.61 3.25 -53.00
C GLU A 471 15.88 3.53 -51.68
N ALA A 472 15.76 4.79 -51.25
CA ALA A 472 14.98 5.17 -50.08
C ALA A 472 13.48 4.86 -50.26
N LYS A 473 12.93 5.09 -51.47
CA LYS A 473 11.56 4.67 -51.80
C LYS A 473 11.39 3.16 -51.79
N LYS A 474 12.40 2.43 -52.27
CA LYS A 474 12.39 0.95 -52.26
C LYS A 474 12.45 0.41 -50.82
N LEU A 475 13.33 0.98 -49.99
CA LEU A 475 13.47 0.64 -48.57
C LEU A 475 12.16 0.86 -47.81
N ALA A 476 11.44 1.96 -48.07
CA ALA A 476 10.13 2.22 -47.47
C ALA A 476 9.12 1.10 -47.80
N ARG A 477 9.16 0.57 -49.03
CA ARG A 477 8.30 -0.52 -49.48
C ARG A 477 8.72 -1.86 -48.89
N ASP A 478 10.01 -2.17 -48.90
CA ASP A 478 10.55 -3.42 -48.36
C ASP A 478 10.27 -3.54 -46.84
N ILE A 479 10.31 -2.42 -46.10
CA ILE A 479 9.96 -2.39 -44.67
C ILE A 479 8.44 -2.52 -44.47
N ALA A 480 7.62 -1.88 -45.30
CA ALA A 480 6.15 -2.03 -45.22
C ALA A 480 5.72 -3.49 -45.43
N ASP A 481 6.24 -4.15 -46.47
CA ASP A 481 5.92 -5.54 -46.80
C ASP A 481 6.37 -6.49 -45.68
N ARG A 482 7.53 -6.22 -45.06
CA ARG A 482 8.06 -7.04 -43.97
C ARG A 482 7.25 -6.88 -42.68
N VAL A 483 6.87 -5.65 -42.33
CA VAL A 483 5.97 -5.37 -41.21
C VAL A 483 4.62 -6.05 -41.40
N GLU A 484 4.05 -6.04 -42.61
CA GLU A 484 2.79 -6.73 -42.92
C GLU A 484 2.90 -8.25 -42.74
N SER A 485 4.05 -8.84 -43.10
CA SER A 485 4.27 -10.29 -43.02
C SER A 485 4.60 -10.80 -41.60
N GLU A 486 5.35 -10.03 -40.81
CA GLU A 486 5.89 -10.45 -39.51
C GLU A 486 5.01 -9.98 -38.32
N LEU A 487 4.28 -8.85 -38.46
CA LEU A 487 3.45 -8.28 -37.40
C LEU A 487 1.97 -8.27 -37.78
N LYS A 488 1.13 -8.93 -36.97
CA LYS A 488 -0.33 -8.84 -37.10
C LYS A 488 -0.84 -7.54 -36.50
N TYR A 489 -1.08 -6.53 -37.35
CA TYR A 489 -1.58 -5.21 -36.92
C TYR A 489 -3.02 -4.94 -37.41
N PRO A 490 -3.93 -4.44 -36.55
CA PRO A 490 -5.24 -3.99 -36.98
C PRO A 490 -5.16 -2.56 -37.56
N GLY A 491 -5.16 -2.46 -38.89
CA GLY A 491 -5.16 -1.20 -39.63
C GLY A 491 -3.87 -0.94 -40.42
N GLU A 492 -3.83 0.18 -41.13
CA GLU A 492 -2.68 0.55 -41.96
C GLU A 492 -1.57 1.20 -41.14
N ILE A 493 -0.31 0.84 -41.44
CA ILE A 493 0.89 1.44 -40.86
C ILE A 493 1.59 2.26 -41.94
N LYS A 494 1.83 3.55 -41.66
CA LYS A 494 2.49 4.48 -42.57
C LYS A 494 4.01 4.42 -42.40
N VAL A 495 4.74 3.98 -43.42
CA VAL A 495 6.20 3.93 -43.42
C VAL A 495 6.79 5.20 -44.07
N ASN A 496 7.52 5.99 -43.28
CA ASN A 496 8.15 7.23 -43.71
C ASN A 496 9.67 7.09 -43.64
N VAL A 497 10.35 7.08 -44.79
CA VAL A 497 11.82 7.12 -44.85
C VAL A 497 12.28 8.57 -45.05
N ILE A 498 13.15 9.04 -44.16
CA ILE A 498 13.65 10.41 -44.11
C ILE A 498 15.16 10.39 -44.36
N ARG A 499 15.57 11.04 -45.45
CA ARG A 499 16.97 11.28 -45.80
C ARG A 499 17.23 12.78 -45.70
N GLU A 500 18.04 13.21 -44.72
CA GLU A 500 18.34 14.63 -44.47
C GLU A 500 19.84 14.86 -44.35
N LEU A 501 20.40 15.76 -45.16
CA LEU A 501 21.80 16.21 -45.07
C LEU A 501 21.83 17.61 -44.44
N ARG A 502 22.59 17.79 -43.36
CA ARG A 502 22.78 19.08 -42.69
C ARG A 502 24.24 19.52 -42.79
N ALA A 503 24.48 20.62 -43.50
CA ALA A 503 25.78 21.31 -43.52
C ALA A 503 25.66 22.59 -42.67
N ILE A 504 26.62 22.80 -41.77
CA ILE A 504 26.70 24.00 -40.92
C ILE A 504 28.07 24.62 -41.16
N GLU A 505 28.09 25.89 -41.54
CA GLU A 505 29.30 26.65 -41.82
C GLU A 505 29.29 27.94 -41.01
N TYR A 506 30.43 28.33 -40.47
CA TYR A 506 30.56 29.52 -39.63
C TYR A 506 31.43 30.54 -40.36
N ALA A 507 30.84 31.70 -40.70
CA ALA A 507 31.60 32.84 -41.19
C ALA A 507 32.29 33.53 -40.00
N ARG A 508 33.59 33.82 -40.14
CA ARG A 508 34.36 34.63 -39.19
C ARG A 508 34.52 36.05 -39.70
#